data_AF-A0A377XS25-F1
#
_entry.id   AF-A0A377XS25-F1
#
_cell.length_a   1.000
_cell.length_b   1.000
_cell.length_c   1.000
_cell.angle_alpha   90.00
_cell.angle_beta   90.00
_cell.angle_gamma   90.00
#
_symmetry.space_group_name_H-M   'P 1'
#
loop_
_entity.id
_entity.type
_entity.pdbx_description
1 polymer ?
#
loop_
_entity_poly.entity_id
_entity_poly.type
_entity_poly.pdbx_seq_one_letter_code
_entity_poly.pdbx_strand_id
1 'polypeptide(L)'
;MEEIFQLCDEITILRDGQWIATQPLEGLDMDKIIAMMVGRSLNQRFPDRENTPGEVILQVRNLTSLRQPSIRDVSFDLHKGEILGIAGLVGAKRTDIVETLFGIP
;
A
#
# COMPACT_ATOMS: atom_id res chain seq x y z
N MET A 1 -13.48 -3.92 5.87
CA MET A 1 -14.45 -4.10 4.76
C MET A 1 -15.47 -5.19 5.08
N GLU A 2 -15.09 -6.30 5.73
CA GLU A 2 -16.08 -7.30 6.22
C GLU A 2 -17.12 -6.70 7.17
N GLU A 3 -16.72 -5.75 8.02
CA GLU A 3 -17.62 -5.04 8.94
C GLU A 3 -18.81 -4.37 8.24
N ILE A 4 -18.68 -3.97 6.97
CA ILE A 4 -19.77 -3.35 6.20
C ILE A 4 -20.93 -4.34 6.08
N PHE A 5 -20.65 -5.61 5.78
CA PHE A 5 -21.67 -6.67 5.69
C PHE A 5 -22.27 -7.08 7.03
N GLN A 6 -21.62 -6.74 8.14
CA GLN A 6 -22.10 -7.08 9.48
C GLN A 6 -22.93 -5.96 10.12
N LEU A 7 -22.67 -4.70 9.76
CA LEU A 7 -23.15 -3.54 10.50
C LEU A 7 -24.02 -2.58 9.69
N CYS A 8 -24.06 -2.71 8.35
CA CYS A 8 -24.73 -1.74 7.49
C CYS A 8 -25.91 -2.36 6.73
N ASP A 9 -26.99 -1.59 6.60
CA ASP A 9 -28.18 -1.95 5.81
C ASP A 9 -28.11 -1.43 4.37
N GLU A 10 -27.44 -0.29 4.16
CA GLU A 10 -27.34 0.42 2.89
C GLU A 10 -25.90 0.88 2.63
N ILE A 11 -25.51 0.91 1.35
CA ILE A 11 -24.22 1.46 0.91
C ILE A 11 -24.43 2.56 -0.12
N THR A 12 -23.68 3.67 0.04
CA THR A 12 -23.52 4.70 -0.98
C THR A 12 -22.08 4.72 -1.46
N ILE A 13 -21.89 4.64 -2.78
CA ILE A 13 -20.57 4.64 -3.41
C ILE A 13 -20.35 5.96 -4.14
N LEU A 14 -19.27 6.63 -3.77
CA LEU A 14 -18.75 7.83 -4.43
C LEU A 14 -17.44 7.47 -5.14
N ARG A 15 -17.30 7.87 -6.40
CA ARG A 15 -16.07 7.68 -7.18
C ARG A 15 -15.83 8.92 -8.04
N ASP A 16 -14.58 9.39 -8.08
CA ASP A 16 -14.17 10.54 -8.88
C ASP A 16 -15.00 11.81 -8.60
N GLY A 17 -15.43 12.00 -7.35
CA GLY A 17 -16.29 13.10 -6.92
C GLY A 17 -17.76 12.98 -7.37
N GLN A 18 -18.15 11.84 -7.96
CA GLN A 18 -19.51 11.59 -8.45
C GLN A 18 -20.21 10.52 -7.61
N TRP A 19 -21.54 10.64 -7.56
CA TRP A 19 -22.41 9.61 -7.02
C TRP A 19 -22.56 8.46 -8.03
N ILE A 20 -22.19 7.25 -7.61
CA ILE A 20 -22.23 6.06 -8.46
C ILE A 20 -23.50 5.24 -8.20
N ALA A 21 -23.80 4.96 -6.93
CA ALA A 21 -24.97 4.19 -6.53
C ALA A 21 -25.26 4.36 -5.04
N THR A 22 -26.54 4.23 -4.68
CA THR A 22 -27.02 4.00 -3.32
C THR A 22 -27.99 2.82 -3.38
N GLN A 23 -27.75 1.78 -2.59
CA GLN A 23 -28.57 0.56 -2.62
C GLN A 23 -28.44 -0.24 -1.32
N PRO A 24 -29.44 -1.08 -1.00
CA PRO A 24 -29.36 -2.02 0.11
C PRO A 24 -28.14 -2.92 -0.01
N LEU A 25 -27.58 -3.30 1.14
CA LEU A 25 -26.44 -4.22 1.19
C LEU A 25 -26.87 -5.68 0.92
N GLU A 26 -28.16 -5.97 1.11
CA GLU A 26 -28.76 -7.26 0.83
C GLU A 26 -28.56 -7.65 -0.65
N GLY A 27 -28.00 -8.83 -0.90
CA GLY A 27 -27.75 -9.34 -2.25
C GLY A 27 -26.51 -8.77 -2.95
N LEU A 28 -25.76 -7.88 -2.30
CA LEU A 28 -24.45 -7.45 -2.78
C LEU A 28 -23.34 -8.40 -2.32
N ASP A 29 -22.35 -8.58 -3.18
CA ASP A 29 -21.09 -9.23 -2.85
C ASP A 29 -19.97 -8.19 -2.82
N MET A 30 -18.87 -8.54 -2.14
CA MET A 30 -17.72 -7.63 -1.98
C MET A 30 -17.13 -7.23 -3.35
N ASP A 31 -17.21 -8.12 -4.34
CA ASP A 31 -16.63 -7.91 -5.65
C ASP A 31 -17.35 -6.82 -6.44
N LYS A 32 -18.68 -6.79 -6.40
CA LYS A 32 -19.52 -5.72 -6.96
C LYS A 32 -19.26 -4.39 -6.28
N ILE A 33 -19.16 -4.38 -4.95
CA ILE A 33 -18.84 -3.16 -4.19
C ILE A 33 -17.52 -2.58 -4.66
N ILE A 34 -16.47 -3.40 -4.69
CA ILE A 34 -15.15 -2.94 -5.15
C ILE A 34 -15.22 -2.50 -6.61
N ALA A 35 -15.89 -3.25 -7.50
CA ALA A 35 -16.02 -2.87 -8.90
C ALA A 35 -16.67 -1.50 -9.09
N MET A 36 -17.68 -1.16 -8.29
CA MET A 36 -18.28 0.18 -8.30
C MET A 36 -17.31 1.25 -7.79
N MET A 37 -16.52 0.95 -6.75
CA MET A 37 -15.51 1.88 -6.18
C MET A 37 -14.35 2.17 -7.12
N VAL A 38 -13.81 1.19 -7.85
CA VAL A 38 -12.67 1.37 -8.77
C VAL A 38 -13.06 1.51 -10.25
N GLY A 39 -14.33 1.29 -10.60
CA GLY A 39 -14.83 1.44 -11.97
C GLY A 39 -14.33 0.40 -12.96
N ARG A 40 -13.81 -0.74 -12.48
CA ARG A 40 -13.29 -1.84 -13.30
C ARG A 40 -13.52 -3.18 -12.62
N SER A 41 -13.61 -4.25 -13.40
CA SER A 41 -13.71 -5.61 -12.87
C SER A 41 -12.44 -5.99 -12.09
N LEU A 42 -12.60 -6.72 -10.99
CA LEU A 42 -11.51 -7.18 -10.13
C LEU A 42 -10.48 -8.08 -10.81
N ASN A 43 -10.78 -8.65 -11.97
CA ASN A 43 -9.82 -9.43 -12.76
C ASN A 43 -8.58 -8.63 -13.20
N GLN A 44 -8.57 -7.30 -13.02
CA GLN A 44 -7.43 -6.42 -13.28
C GLN A 44 -6.78 -5.87 -11.99
N ARG A 45 -6.97 -6.51 -10.83
CA ARG A 45 -6.50 -5.96 -9.55
C ARG A 45 -5.00 -5.73 -9.50
N PHE A 46 -4.24 -6.51 -10.26
CA PHE A 46 -2.80 -6.35 -10.46
C PHE A 46 -2.51 -6.48 -11.95
N PRO A 47 -2.25 -5.37 -12.68
CA PRO A 47 -1.79 -5.48 -14.06
C PRO A 47 -0.46 -6.23 -14.10
N ASP A 48 -0.19 -6.90 -15.23
CA ASP A 48 1.08 -7.59 -15.44
C ASP A 48 2.24 -6.60 -15.26
N ARG A 49 3.21 -7.01 -14.44
CA ARG A 49 4.38 -6.18 -14.14
C ARG A 49 5.42 -6.41 -15.24
N GLU A 50 5.46 -5.52 -16.22
CA GLU A 50 6.47 -5.56 -17.31
C GLU A 50 7.83 -5.00 -16.89
N ASN A 51 7.96 -4.51 -15.66
CA ASN A 51 9.14 -3.77 -15.23
C ASN A 51 10.29 -4.72 -14.87
N THR A 52 11.39 -4.62 -15.61
CA THR A 52 12.65 -5.29 -15.30
C THR A 52 13.60 -4.27 -14.67
N PRO A 53 13.98 -4.43 -13.38
CA PRO A 53 14.87 -3.50 -12.72
C PRO A 53 16.21 -3.35 -13.45
N GLY A 54 16.67 -2.10 -13.61
CA GLY A 54 17.92 -1.76 -14.29
C GLY A 54 19.14 -1.79 -13.36
N GLU A 55 20.09 -0.89 -13.58
CA GLU A 55 21.28 -0.73 -12.73
C GLU A 55 20.94 -0.25 -11.30
N VAL A 56 21.80 -0.53 -10.31
CA VAL A 56 21.65 0.01 -8.94
C VAL A 56 21.85 1.53 -8.98
N ILE A 57 20.86 2.26 -8.47
CA ILE A 57 20.89 3.73 -8.39
C ILE A 57 21.04 4.25 -6.96
N LEU A 58 20.77 3.42 -5.96
CA LEU A 58 21.03 3.70 -4.55
C LEU A 58 21.47 2.42 -3.85
N GLN A 59 22.58 2.54 -3.12
CA GLN A 59 23.13 1.46 -2.31
C GLN A 59 23.20 1.91 -0.86
N VAL A 60 22.49 1.20 0.01
CA VAL A 60 22.48 1.42 1.46
C VAL A 60 23.21 0.28 2.12
N ARG A 61 24.19 0.60 2.97
CA ARG A 61 25.00 -0.39 3.70
C ARG A 61 25.12 0.00 5.16
N ASN A 62 24.87 -0.96 6.03
CA ASN A 62 25.02 -0.87 7.49
C ASN A 62 24.31 0.35 8.13
N LEU A 63 23.19 0.80 7.56
CA LEU A 63 22.44 1.96 8.05
C LEU A 63 21.93 1.69 9.46
N THR A 64 22.34 2.55 10.39
CA THR A 64 22.01 2.45 11.81
C THR A 64 21.59 3.81 12.31
N SER A 65 20.45 3.88 12.98
CA SER A 65 19.98 5.14 13.56
C SER A 65 20.83 5.53 14.77
N LEU A 66 21.13 6.82 14.89
CA LEU A 66 21.86 7.36 16.03
C LEU A 66 21.05 7.31 17.33
N ARG A 67 19.72 7.43 17.24
CA ARG A 67 18.82 7.43 18.40
C ARG A 67 18.28 6.03 18.65
N GLN A 68 18.67 5.44 19.76
CA GLN A 68 18.29 4.08 20.13
C GLN A 68 17.20 4.08 21.22
N PRO A 69 16.30 3.08 21.23
CA PRO A 69 16.24 1.91 20.35
C PRO A 69 15.54 2.17 19.00
N SER A 70 16.22 1.85 17.90
CA SER A 70 15.73 1.98 16.53
C SER A 70 16.45 0.98 15.60
N ILE A 71 16.51 1.26 14.30
CA ILE A 71 17.14 0.39 13.31
C ILE A 71 18.64 0.25 13.52
N ARG A 72 19.15 -0.92 13.15
CA ARG A 72 20.55 -1.28 13.19
C ARG A 72 20.89 -2.16 12.01
N ASP A 73 22.01 -1.83 11.36
CA ASP A 73 22.63 -2.64 10.32
C ASP A 73 21.73 -2.96 9.10
N VAL A 74 20.95 -1.96 8.64
CA VAL A 74 20.07 -2.12 7.49
C VAL A 74 20.86 -1.95 6.19
N SER A 75 20.75 -2.92 5.28
CA SER A 75 21.42 -2.91 3.97
C SER A 75 20.48 -3.35 2.86
N PHE A 76 20.44 -2.59 1.77
CA PHE A 76 19.67 -2.92 0.56
C PHE A 76 20.19 -2.14 -0.65
N ASP A 77 19.79 -2.57 -1.84
CA ASP A 77 20.02 -1.86 -3.09
C ASP A 77 18.66 -1.49 -3.70
N LEU A 78 18.60 -0.32 -4.33
CA LEU A 78 17.47 0.12 -5.14
C LEU A 78 17.94 0.23 -6.58
N HIS A 79 17.27 -0.50 -7.46
CA HIS A 79 17.56 -0.50 -8.89
C HIS A 79 16.70 0.52 -9.63
N LYS A 80 17.19 0.96 -10.79
CA LYS A 80 16.48 1.88 -11.67
C LYS A 80 15.15 1.28 -12.12
N GLY A 81 14.07 2.02 -11.89
CA GLY A 81 12.71 1.58 -12.19
C GLY A 81 12.09 0.69 -11.12
N GLU A 82 12.85 0.16 -10.16
CA GLU A 82 12.30 -0.67 -9.09
C GLU A 82 11.39 0.12 -8.13
N ILE A 83 10.28 -0.49 -7.73
CA ILE A 83 9.46 0.00 -6.61
C ILE A 83 9.83 -0.81 -5.37
N LEU A 84 10.74 -0.27 -4.56
CA LEU A 84 11.18 -0.90 -3.32
C LEU A 84 10.19 -0.59 -2.17
N GLY A 85 9.58 -1.63 -1.61
CA GLY A 85 8.67 -1.51 -0.47
C GLY A 85 9.29 -2.07 0.82
N ILE A 86 9.13 -1.35 1.94
CA ILE A 86 9.57 -1.79 3.27
C ILE A 86 8.34 -2.19 4.09
N ALA A 87 8.25 -3.46 4.47
CA ALA A 87 7.12 -4.03 5.20
C ALA A 87 7.53 -4.69 6.53
N GLY A 88 6.56 -4.89 7.43
CA GLY A 88 6.80 -5.35 8.80
C GLY A 88 5.64 -5.02 9.73
N LEU A 89 5.63 -5.64 10.92
CA LEU A 89 4.60 -5.41 11.93
C LEU A 89 4.64 -3.99 12.52
N VAL A 90 3.63 -3.63 13.31
CA VAL A 90 3.65 -2.41 14.11
C VAL A 90 4.87 -2.46 15.05
N GLY A 91 5.63 -1.37 15.10
CA GLY A 91 6.88 -1.30 15.86
C GLY A 91 8.12 -1.83 15.12
N ALA A 92 8.00 -2.36 13.90
CA ALA A 92 9.14 -2.85 13.11
C ALA A 92 10.08 -1.76 12.55
N LYS A 93 9.90 -0.49 12.96
CA LYS A 93 10.80 0.63 12.64
C LYS A 93 10.97 0.94 11.14
N ARG A 94 9.95 0.62 10.33
CA ARG A 94 9.92 0.89 8.87
C ARG A 94 10.09 2.37 8.54
N THR A 95 9.38 3.22 9.28
CA THR A 95 9.46 4.68 9.14
C THR A 95 10.85 5.17 9.50
N ASP A 96 11.44 4.67 10.60
CA ASP A 96 12.77 5.03 11.04
C ASP A 96 13.85 4.75 9.98
N ILE A 97 13.72 3.71 9.14
CA ILE A 97 14.65 3.45 8.02
C ILE A 97 14.67 4.64 7.06
N VAL A 98 13.49 5.09 6.66
CA VAL A 98 13.31 6.15 5.66
C VAL A 98 13.72 7.50 6.24
N GLU A 99 13.32 7.80 7.48
CA GLU A 99 13.73 9.02 8.18
C GLU A 99 15.24 9.10 8.39
N THR A 100 15.87 7.99 8.79
CA THR A 100 17.34 7.93 8.96
C THR A 100 18.05 8.17 7.62
N LEU A 101 17.54 7.58 6.52
CA LEU A 101 18.10 7.78 5.18
C LEU A 101 17.97 9.23 4.70
N PHE A 102 16.85 9.90 4.98
CA PHE A 102 16.61 11.29 4.62
C PHE A 102 17.23 12.31 5.59
N GLY A 103 17.83 11.87 6.70
CA GLY A 103 18.41 12.75 7.72
C GLY A 103 17.37 13.54 8.52
N ILE A 104 16.14 13.01 8.62
CA ILE A 104 15.08 13.59 9.43
C ILE A 104 15.30 13.19 10.91
N PRO A 105 15.26 14.14 11.86
CA PRO A 105 15.65 13.92 13.26
C PRO A 105 14.68 13.08 14.08
#